data_AF-A0A453Q195-F1
#
_entry.id   AF-A0A453Q195-F1
#
_cell.length_a   1.000
_cell.length_b   1.000
_cell.length_c   1.000
_cell.angle_alpha   90.00
_cell.angle_beta   90.00
_cell.angle_gamma   90.00
#
_symmetry.space_group_name_H-M   'P 1'
#
loop_
_entity.id
_entity.type
_entity.pdbx_description
1 polymer ?
#
loop_
_entity_poly.entity_id
_entity_poly.type
_entity_poly.pdbx_seq_one_letter_code
_entity_poly.pdbx_strand_id
1 'polypeptide(L)' 'SLTNRRIVHEENVTLPQRRADGWMELDLGEFLNEGGDDGEVSISLTETKSGKWKSGLIMQGIEIRRKKSG' A
#
# COMPACT_ATOMS: atom_id res chain seq x y z
N SER A 1 -14.91 16.36 17.89
CA SER A 1 -14.53 14.94 17.94
C SER A 1 -15.01 14.31 16.66
N LEU A 2 -14.15 14.21 15.64
CA LEU A 2 -14.52 13.67 14.34
C LEU A 2 -14.15 12.20 14.30
N THR A 3 -15.17 11.37 14.42
CA THR A 3 -15.12 9.91 14.42
C THR A 3 -14.49 9.45 13.10
N ASN A 4 -13.30 8.87 13.21
CA ASN A 4 -12.59 8.25 12.11
C ASN A 4 -13.38 7.01 11.67
N ARG A 5 -14.34 7.23 10.76
CA ARG A 5 -15.18 6.18 10.18
C ARG A 5 -14.25 5.30 9.35
N ARG A 6 -13.75 4.22 9.96
CA ARG A 6 -13.10 3.10 9.26
C ARG A 6 -14.13 2.53 8.30
N ILE A 7 -14.16 3.06 7.09
CA ILE A 7 -14.74 2.35 5.95
C ILE A 7 -13.72 1.23 5.68
N VAL A 8 -13.97 0.07 6.27
CA VAL A 8 -13.30 -1.16 5.84
C VAL A 8 -13.95 -1.49 4.52
N HIS A 9 -13.36 -0.92 3.47
CA HIS A 9 -13.70 -1.23 2.11
C HIS A 9 -13.23 -2.66 1.86
N GLU A 10 -14.18 -3.56 1.65
CA GLU A 10 -14.00 -5.00 1.39
C GLU A 10 -13.50 -5.21 -0.06
N GLU A 11 -12.56 -4.40 -0.51
CA GLU A 11 -12.08 -4.42 -1.89
C GLU A 11 -10.84 -5.31 -1.96
N ASN A 12 -10.99 -6.44 -2.67
CA ASN A 12 -9.93 -7.22 -3.31
C ASN A 12 -8.53 -7.04 -2.71
N VAL A 13 -8.31 -7.63 -1.53
CA VAL A 13 -6.98 -7.67 -0.90
C VAL A 13 -6.04 -8.40 -1.86
N THR A 14 -5.21 -7.63 -2.56
CA THR A 14 -4.17 -8.20 -3.41
C THR A 14 -3.03 -8.64 -2.50
N LEU A 15 -2.58 -9.89 -2.66
CA LEU A 15 -1.46 -10.41 -1.89
C LEU A 15 -0.14 -10.06 -2.59
N PRO A 16 0.89 -9.61 -1.86
CA PRO A 16 2.18 -9.34 -2.46
C PRO A 16 2.75 -10.57 -3.17
N GLN A 17 3.30 -10.38 -4.37
CA GLN A 17 3.92 -11.41 -5.19
C GLN A 17 5.44 -11.28 -5.15
N ARG A 18 6.13 -12.43 -5.15
CA ARG A 18 7.60 -12.44 -5.17
C ARG A 18 8.12 -12.18 -6.58
N ARG A 19 9.03 -11.22 -6.70
CA ARG A 19 9.80 -10.90 -7.91
C ARG A 19 11.01 -11.83 -8.06
N ALA A 20 11.58 -11.85 -9.27
CA ALA A 20 12.80 -12.63 -9.57
C ALA A 20 14.03 -12.16 -8.77
N ASP A 21 14.08 -10.89 -8.38
CA ASP A 21 15.14 -10.30 -7.55
C ASP A 21 14.91 -10.48 -6.03
N GLY A 22 13.87 -11.22 -5.64
CA GLY A 22 13.58 -11.53 -4.24
C GLY A 22 12.73 -10.50 -3.50
N TRP A 23 12.38 -9.37 -4.12
CA TRP A 23 11.47 -8.39 -3.53
C TRP A 23 10.02 -8.88 -3.56
N MET A 24 9.20 -8.42 -2.62
CA MET A 24 7.74 -8.60 -2.64
C MET A 24 7.11 -7.33 -3.25
N GLU A 25 6.24 -7.50 -4.23
CA GLU A 25 5.56 -6.40 -4.95
C GLU A 25 4.04 -6.51 -4.81
N LEU A 26 3.36 -5.39 -4.65
CA LEU A 26 1.92 -5.29 -4.48
C LEU A 26 1.40 -4.07 -5.26
N ASP A 27 0.29 -4.23 -6.00
CA ASP A 27 -0.44 -3.09 -6.58
C ASP A 27 -1.20 -2.36 -5.47
N LEU A 28 -0.87 -1.09 -5.26
CA LEU A 28 -1.48 -0.22 -4.24
C LEU A 28 -2.69 0.55 -4.79
N GLY A 29 -2.87 0.59 -6.11
CA GLY A 29 -3.90 1.38 -6.80
C GLY A 29 -3.36 2.25 -7.93
N GLU A 30 -4.26 3.01 -8.54
CA GLU A 30 -3.97 3.92 -9.65
C GLU A 30 -4.36 5.35 -9.29
N PHE A 31 -3.53 6.32 -9.67
CA PHE A 31 -3.84 7.74 -9.54
C PHE A 31 -3.48 8.46 -10.85
N LEU A 32 -4.24 9.51 -11.17
CA LEU A 32 -4.00 10.36 -12.34
C LEU A 32 -3.20 11.59 -11.89
N ASN A 33 -2.21 11.98 -12.69
CA ASN A 33 -1.45 13.21 -12.50
C ASN A 33 -1.76 14.17 -13.65
N GLU A 34 -3.02 14.58 -13.76
CA GLU A 34 -3.46 15.57 -14.75
C GLU A 34 -3.77 16.89 -14.02
N GLY A 35 -3.12 17.99 -14.43
CA GLY A 35 -3.48 19.34 -13.96
C GLY A 35 -2.34 20.21 -13.42
N GLY A 36 -1.13 19.67 -13.26
CA GLY A 36 0.03 20.47 -12.81
C GLY A 36 -0.08 21.01 -11.38
N ASP A 37 -0.97 20.44 -10.57
CA ASP A 37 -1.06 20.74 -9.14
C ASP A 37 -0.03 19.88 -8.39
N ASP A 38 0.57 20.42 -7.33
CA ASP A 38 1.54 19.75 -6.45
C ASP A 38 0.84 18.75 -5.51
N GLY A 39 0.00 17.87 -6.07
CA GLY A 39 -0.73 16.86 -5.32
C GLY A 39 0.21 15.89 -4.59
N GLU A 40 -0.03 15.67 -3.30
CA GLU A 40 0.74 14.73 -2.49
C GLU A 40 0.07 13.35 -2.45
N VAL A 41 0.83 12.31 -2.79
CA VAL A 41 0.43 10.92 -2.57
C VAL A 41 1.09 10.42 -1.29
N SER A 42 0.27 10.17 -0.26
CA SER A 42 0.73 9.60 1.01
C SER A 42 0.44 8.11 1.08
N ILE A 43 1.45 7.32 1.45
CA ILE A 43 1.35 5.86 1.61
C ILE A 43 1.63 5.53 3.07
N SER A 44 0.75 4.72 3.69
CA SER A 44 0.94 4.26 5.07
C SER A 44 0.82 2.74 5.16
N LEU A 45 1.75 2.10 5.87
CA LEU A 45 1.66 0.69 6.25
C LEU A 45 1.34 0.62 7.74
N THR A 46 0.13 0.19 8.08
CA THR A 46 -0.33 0.14 9.48
C THR A 46 -0.88 -1.23 9.84
N GLU A 47 -0.79 -1.59 11.12
CA GLU A 47 -1.42 -2.79 11.65
C GLU A 47 -2.94 -2.59 11.75
N THR A 48 -3.71 -3.44 11.07
CA THR A 48 -5.17 -3.28 10.97
C THR A 48 -5.93 -4.00 12.08
N LYS A 49 -5.38 -5.08 12.65
CA LYS A 49 -5.97 -5.86 13.75
C LYS A 49 -5.04 -5.84 14.96
N SER A 50 -5.50 -5.21 16.05
CA SER A 50 -4.81 -5.18 17.34
C SER A 50 -4.95 -6.53 18.05
N GLY A 51 -3.85 -7.10 18.53
CA GLY A 51 -3.89 -8.19 19.53
C GLY A 51 -2.92 -9.34 19.30
N LYS A 52 -2.33 -9.44 18.11
CA LYS A 52 -1.14 -10.26 17.88
C LYS A 52 -0.18 -9.40 17.09
N TRP A 53 0.87 -8.91 17.76
CA TRP A 53 1.98 -8.31 17.04
C TRP A 53 2.30 -9.22 15.85
N LYS A 54 2.45 -8.66 14.66
CA LYS A 54 2.97 -9.43 13.53
C LYS A 54 4.45 -9.72 13.82
N SER A 55 4.69 -10.69 14.71
CA SER A 55 6.00 -11.27 14.94
C SER A 55 6.57 -11.66 13.59
N GLY A 56 7.70 -11.07 13.21
CA GLY A 56 8.45 -11.51 12.02
C GLY A 56 8.19 -10.73 10.73
N LEU A 57 7.45 -9.61 10.75
CA LEU A 57 7.53 -8.68 9.62
C LEU A 57 8.75 -7.76 9.78
N ILE A 58 9.81 -8.06 9.02
CA ILE A 58 10.99 -7.21 8.92
C ILE A 58 10.94 -6.52 7.56
N MET A 59 10.90 -5.18 7.55
CA MET A 59 11.07 -4.39 6.33
C MET A 59 12.52 -3.96 6.19
N GLN A 60 13.18 -4.43 5.15
CA GLN A 60 14.57 -4.05 4.85
C GLN A 60 14.66 -2.82 3.94
N GLY A 61 13.61 -2.54 3.17
CA GLY A 61 13.51 -1.37 2.29
C GLY A 61 12.14 -1.27 1.62
N ILE A 62 11.92 -0.18 0.89
CA ILE A 62 10.71 0.08 0.09
C ILE A 62 11.12 0.66 -1.27
N GLU A 63 10.45 0.21 -2.34
CA GLU A 63 10.62 0.72 -3.70
C GLU A 63 9.22 1.06 -4.25
N ILE A 64 9.00 2.31 -4.66
CA ILE A 64 7.77 2.74 -5.34
C ILE A 64 8.04 2.74 -6.84
N ARG A 65 7.19 2.05 -7.59
CA ARG A 65 7.32 1.89 -9.05
C ARG A 65 6.01 2.26 -9.73
N ARG A 66 6.11 2.90 -10.89
CA ARG A 66 4.93 3.08 -11.76
C ARG A 66 4.41 1.73 -12.24
N LYS A 67 3.10 1.62 -12.41
CA LYS A 67 2.48 0.48 -13.09
C LYS A 67 3.03 0.37 -14.51
N LYS A 68 3.37 -0.85 -14.93
CA LYS A 68 3.74 -1.10 -16.33
C LYS A 68 2.46 -1.11 -17.15
N SER A 69 2.39 -0.26 -18.17
CA SER A 69 1.41 -0.41 -19.24
C SER A 69 1.70 -1.74 -19.96
N GLY A 70 0.66 -2.55 -20.16
CA GLY A 70 0.73 -3.76 -21.00
C GLY A 70 0.94 -3.41 -22.47
#